data_AF-A0AAP0GRQ8-F1
#
_entry.id   AF-A0AAP0GRQ8-F1
#
_cell.length_a   1.000
_cell.length_b   1.000
_cell.length_c   1.000
_cell.angle_alpha   90.00
_cell.angle_beta   90.00
_cell.angle_gamma   90.00
#
_symmetry.space_group_name_H-M   'P 1'
#
loop_
_entity.id
_entity.type
_entity.pdbx_description
1 polymer ?
#
loop_
_entity_poly.entity_id
_entity_poly.type
_entity_poly.pdbx_seq_one_letter_code
_entity_poly.pdbx_strand_id
1 'polypeptide(L)'
;MEGECQLPGRCGNFGLCEDSQCVACPTKNGLVGWSKDCEAKKVTSCKSSEFGYYKLEGVDHFMIKYTRGDGGTKQSDCESKCTKDCKCTGYFYHTGDSRCWIAYDLKTLTRVGNSTHLAYIKTPNK
;
A
#
# COMPACT_ATOMS: atom_id res chain seq x y z
N MET A 1 -5.36 -19.16 12.42
CA MET A 1 -5.95 -19.36 11.08
C MET A 1 -5.76 -18.06 10.33
N GLU A 2 -5.05 -18.09 9.21
CA GLU A 2 -4.83 -16.87 8.42
C GLU A 2 -6.17 -16.45 7.81
N GLY A 3 -6.67 -15.27 8.21
CA GLY A 3 -8.01 -14.81 7.81
C GLY A 3 -8.10 -14.47 6.31
N GLU A 4 -9.33 -14.24 5.84
CA GLU A 4 -9.63 -13.95 4.43
C GLU A 4 -8.96 -12.66 3.91
N CYS A 5 -8.41 -11.83 4.80
CA CYS A 5 -7.69 -10.60 4.44
C CYS A 5 -6.44 -10.82 3.60
N GLN A 6 -5.93 -12.05 3.52
CA GLN A 6 -4.80 -12.38 2.65
C GLN A 6 -5.19 -12.53 1.18
N LEU A 7 -6.48 -12.63 0.88
CA LEU A 7 -6.96 -12.74 -0.49
C LEU A 7 -6.90 -11.35 -1.15
N PRO A 8 -6.18 -11.19 -2.29
CA PRO A 8 -6.04 -9.88 -2.95
C PRO A 8 -7.36 -9.18 -3.21
N GLY A 9 -8.40 -9.92 -3.59
CA GLY A 9 -9.72 -9.37 -3.95
C GLY A 9 -10.70 -9.21 -2.79
N ARG A 10 -10.35 -9.55 -1.54
CA ARG A 10 -11.31 -9.65 -0.43
C ARG A 10 -12.13 -8.38 -0.21
N CYS A 11 -11.47 -7.22 -0.26
CA CYS A 11 -12.07 -5.89 -0.07
C CYS A 11 -11.95 -5.00 -1.31
N GLY A 12 -11.90 -5.61 -2.50
CA GLY A 12 -11.87 -4.91 -3.78
C GLY A 12 -10.47 -4.46 -4.19
N ASN A 13 -10.39 -3.32 -4.88
CA ASN A 13 -9.13 -2.85 -5.49
C ASN A 13 -8.26 -2.02 -4.55
N PHE A 14 -8.81 -1.49 -3.46
CA PHE A 14 -8.06 -0.72 -2.47
C PHE A 14 -8.79 -0.63 -1.11
N GLY A 15 -9.25 -1.76 -0.58
CA GLY A 15 -9.94 -1.81 0.72
C GLY A 15 -9.02 -2.27 1.85
N LEU A 16 -9.26 -1.78 3.07
CA LEU A 16 -8.64 -2.26 4.29
C LEU A 16 -9.44 -3.42 4.89
N CYS A 17 -8.77 -4.53 5.15
CA CYS A 17 -9.34 -5.72 5.77
C CYS A 17 -8.78 -5.94 7.17
N GLU A 18 -9.66 -6.23 8.12
CA GLU A 18 -9.36 -6.55 9.51
C GLU A 18 -10.36 -7.63 9.97
N ASP A 19 -9.89 -8.68 10.65
CA ASP A 19 -10.73 -9.78 11.12
C ASP A 19 -11.67 -10.38 10.06
N SER A 20 -11.16 -10.52 8.82
CA SER A 20 -11.89 -10.99 7.63
C SER A 20 -13.05 -10.09 7.19
N GLN A 21 -13.13 -8.87 7.70
CA GLN A 21 -14.12 -7.85 7.36
C GLN A 21 -13.48 -6.68 6.62
N CYS A 22 -14.23 -6.08 5.71
CA CYS A 22 -13.81 -4.88 4.99
C CYS A 22 -14.23 -3.64 5.76
N VAL A 23 -13.26 -2.99 6.41
CA VAL A 23 -13.54 -1.97 7.44
C VAL A 23 -13.44 -0.54 6.93
N ALA A 24 -12.60 -0.28 5.91
CA ALA A 24 -12.42 1.07 5.38
C ALA A 24 -11.89 1.12 3.94
N CYS A 25 -12.07 2.25 3.27
CA CYS A 25 -11.21 2.66 2.14
C CYS A 25 -10.11 3.61 2.65
N PRO A 26 -8.83 3.37 2.36
CA PRO A 26 -7.78 4.33 2.65
C PRO A 26 -7.83 5.54 1.71
N THR A 27 -7.51 6.72 2.24
CA THR A 27 -7.40 7.97 1.47
C THR A 27 -6.24 8.80 1.99
N LYS A 28 -5.84 9.83 1.25
CA LYS A 28 -4.85 10.81 1.71
C LYS A 28 -5.25 11.55 2.99
N ASN A 29 -6.55 11.62 3.29
CA ASN A 29 -7.10 12.30 4.47
C ASN A 29 -7.42 11.31 5.62
N GLY A 30 -6.99 10.05 5.51
CA GLY A 30 -7.28 8.99 6.46
C GLY A 30 -8.26 7.95 5.92
N LEU A 31 -8.89 7.21 6.83
CA LEU A 31 -9.79 6.12 6.50
C LEU A 31 -11.24 6.62 6.39
N VAL A 32 -11.95 6.17 5.35
CA VAL A 32 -13.40 6.40 5.20
C VAL A 32 -14.14 5.07 5.19
N GLY A 33 -15.45 5.09 5.40
CA GLY A 33 -16.28 3.87 5.37
C GLY A 33 -16.06 3.05 4.11
N TRP A 34 -15.95 1.73 4.26
CA TRP A 34 -15.73 0.84 3.13
C TRP A 34 -16.89 0.86 2.15
N SER A 35 -16.57 0.73 0.86
CA SER A 35 -17.55 0.51 -0.21
C SER A 35 -16.96 -0.42 -1.28
N LYS A 36 -17.82 -0.97 -2.15
CA LYS A 36 -17.36 -1.77 -3.30
C LYS A 36 -16.49 -0.98 -4.27
N ASP A 37 -16.61 0.35 -4.24
CA ASP A 37 -15.88 1.27 -5.10
C ASP A 37 -14.59 1.81 -4.44
N CYS A 38 -14.11 1.18 -3.36
CA CYS A 38 -12.80 1.53 -2.78
C CYS A 38 -11.70 1.40 -3.84
N GLU A 39 -11.17 2.55 -4.26
CA GLU A 39 -10.09 2.64 -5.24
C GLU A 39 -9.15 3.80 -4.89
N ALA A 40 -7.85 3.61 -5.10
CA ALA A 40 -6.88 4.69 -4.99
C ALA A 40 -7.00 5.64 -6.20
N LYS A 41 -6.71 6.92 -5.98
CA LYS A 41 -6.65 7.89 -7.08
C LYS A 41 -5.54 7.51 -8.05
N LYS A 42 -5.90 7.33 -9.33
CA LYS A 42 -4.95 6.96 -10.38
C LYS A 42 -4.05 8.13 -10.72
N VAL A 43 -2.76 7.86 -10.79
CA VAL A 43 -1.75 8.78 -11.30
C VAL A 43 -1.46 8.38 -12.75
N THR A 44 -1.85 9.22 -13.70
CA THR A 44 -1.67 8.95 -15.15
C THR A 44 -0.32 9.43 -15.67
N SER A 45 0.34 10.32 -14.94
CA SER A 45 1.62 10.91 -15.32
C SER A 45 2.78 10.23 -14.62
N CYS A 46 3.88 10.02 -15.35
CA CYS A 46 5.13 9.53 -14.78
C CYS A 46 6.04 10.66 -14.26
N LYS A 47 5.61 11.92 -14.38
CA LYS A 47 6.40 13.05 -13.88
C LYS A 47 6.29 13.13 -12.36
N SER A 48 7.42 13.00 -11.68
CA SER A 48 7.50 13.07 -10.21
C SER A 48 6.98 14.38 -9.61
N SER A 49 6.92 15.47 -10.38
CA SER A 49 6.33 16.74 -9.95
C SER A 49 4.79 16.75 -9.91
N GLU A 50 4.13 15.75 -10.49
CA GLU A 50 2.66 15.70 -10.62
C GLU A 50 1.99 14.75 -9.62
N PHE A 51 2.79 13.99 -8.85
CA PHE A 51 2.29 13.10 -7.82
C PHE A 51 3.12 13.19 -6.53
N GLY A 52 2.59 12.61 -5.47
CA GLY A 52 3.28 12.39 -4.21
C GLY A 52 2.84 11.07 -3.58
N TYR A 53 3.19 10.87 -2.31
CA TYR A 53 2.79 9.71 -1.53
C TYR A 53 2.12 10.14 -0.25
N TYR A 54 1.07 9.44 0.14
CA TYR A 54 0.56 9.49 1.51
C TYR A 54 0.86 8.19 2.23
N LYS A 55 1.08 8.29 3.53
CA LYS A 55 1.50 7.19 4.39
C LYS A 55 0.29 6.55 5.07
N LEU A 56 0.28 5.23 5.13
CA LEU A 56 -0.59 4.41 5.96
C LEU A 56 0.29 3.58 6.91
N GLU A 57 -0.14 3.45 8.16
CA GLU A 57 0.59 2.72 9.20
C GLU A 57 -0.19 1.47 9.65
N GLY A 58 0.55 0.42 10.00
CA GLY A 58 -0.05 -0.83 10.48
C GLY A 58 -0.84 -1.54 9.39
N VAL A 59 -0.32 -1.55 8.16
CA VAL A 59 -0.95 -2.25 7.04
C VAL A 59 0.09 -3.02 6.22
N ASP A 60 -0.34 -4.17 5.70
CA ASP A 60 0.45 -5.01 4.81
C ASP A 60 -0.28 -5.31 3.51
N HIS A 61 0.52 -5.61 2.49
CA HIS A 61 0.06 -6.18 1.23
C HIS A 61 0.21 -7.70 1.23
N PHE A 62 -0.69 -8.41 0.54
CA PHE A 62 -0.62 -9.87 0.42
C PHE A 62 0.74 -10.37 -0.08
N MET A 63 1.43 -9.60 -0.94
CA MET A 63 2.72 -9.99 -1.51
C MET A 63 3.83 -10.21 -0.47
N ILE A 64 3.75 -9.55 0.68
CA ILE A 64 4.77 -9.58 1.74
C ILE A 64 4.87 -11.00 2.34
N LYS A 65 3.77 -11.76 2.31
CA LYS A 65 3.78 -13.17 2.75
C LYS A 65 4.54 -14.10 1.83
N TYR A 66 4.55 -13.79 0.54
CA TYR A 66 5.09 -14.66 -0.50
C TYR A 66 6.48 -14.23 -0.97
N THR A 67 6.91 -13.03 -0.60
CA THR A 67 8.17 -12.45 -1.09
C THR A 67 8.95 -11.81 0.04
N ARG A 68 10.28 -11.94 -0.04
CA ARG A 68 11.16 -11.36 0.96
C ARG A 68 11.29 -9.85 0.83
N GLY A 69 11.01 -9.25 -0.33
CA GLY A 69 11.29 -7.84 -0.59
C GLY A 69 12.79 -7.50 -0.61
N ASP A 70 13.09 -6.28 -1.03
CA ASP A 70 14.45 -5.75 -1.12
C ASP A 70 14.94 -5.33 0.28
N GLY A 71 15.89 -6.07 0.84
CA GLY A 71 16.46 -5.79 2.16
C GLY A 71 17.63 -4.80 2.12
N GLY A 72 17.96 -4.23 3.28
CA GLY A 72 19.10 -3.31 3.43
C GLY A 72 18.93 -1.99 2.68
N THR A 73 17.68 -1.60 2.41
CA THR A 73 17.34 -0.38 1.67
C THR A 73 16.77 0.67 2.62
N LYS A 74 17.08 1.94 2.39
CA LYS A 74 16.40 3.04 3.09
C LYS A 74 15.01 3.22 2.48
N GLN A 75 14.07 3.72 3.27
CA GLN A 75 12.74 4.09 2.77
C GLN A 75 12.82 5.04 1.56
N SER A 76 13.76 6.00 1.56
CA SER A 76 14.00 6.91 0.44
C SER A 76 14.42 6.20 -0.85
N ASP A 77 15.14 5.08 -0.75
CA ASP A 77 15.55 4.30 -1.90
C ASP A 77 14.36 3.54 -2.49
N CYS A 78 13.47 3.04 -1.62
CA CYS A 78 12.21 2.42 -2.00
C CYS A 78 11.29 3.42 -2.73
N GLU A 79 11.16 4.63 -2.18
CA GLU A 79 10.42 5.71 -2.82
C GLU A 79 11.01 6.11 -4.16
N SER A 80 12.34 6.22 -4.25
CA SER A 80 13.04 6.55 -5.50
C SER A 80 12.80 5.49 -6.57
N LYS A 81 12.83 4.20 -6.20
CA LYS A 81 12.50 3.08 -7.09
C LYS A 81 11.08 3.20 -7.63
N CYS A 82 10.09 3.36 -6.75
CA CYS A 82 8.68 3.52 -7.14
C CYS A 82 8.46 4.78 -7.99
N THR A 83 9.12 5.89 -7.66
CA THR A 83 8.98 7.17 -8.38
C THR A 83 9.51 7.10 -9.81
N LYS A 84 10.59 6.32 -10.04
CA LYS A 84 11.17 6.10 -11.37
C LYS A 84 10.40 5.07 -12.20
N ASP A 85 9.61 4.21 -11.57
CA ASP A 85 8.78 3.24 -12.25
C ASP A 85 7.36 3.80 -12.47
N CYS A 86 7.03 4.08 -13.73
CA CYS A 86 5.72 4.62 -14.11
C CYS A 86 4.56 3.68 -13.76
N LYS A 87 4.78 2.37 -13.65
CA LYS A 87 3.74 1.39 -13.31
C LYS A 87 3.51 1.28 -11.80
N CYS A 88 4.44 1.78 -10.99
CA CYS A 88 4.30 1.72 -9.54
C CYS A 88 3.08 2.52 -9.07
N THR A 89 2.21 1.89 -8.28
CA THR A 89 1.04 2.50 -7.64
C THR A 89 1.29 2.83 -6.17
N GLY A 90 2.34 2.27 -5.58
CA GLY A 90 2.76 2.51 -4.20
C GLY A 90 3.87 1.56 -3.79
N TYR A 91 4.39 1.73 -2.59
CA TYR A 91 5.39 0.85 -2.03
C TYR A 91 5.12 0.56 -0.56
N PHE A 92 5.59 -0.58 -0.09
CA PHE A 92 5.51 -0.99 1.31
C PHE A 92 6.91 -1.03 1.90
N TYR A 93 7.05 -0.54 3.12
CA TYR A 93 8.32 -0.48 3.81
C TYR A 93 8.16 -0.93 5.27
N HIS A 94 8.92 -1.94 5.65
CA HIS A 94 9.00 -2.41 7.03
C HIS A 94 10.25 -1.82 7.66
N THR A 95 10.08 -0.91 8.63
CA THR A 95 11.24 -0.23 9.22
C THR A 95 12.05 -1.14 10.13
N GLY A 96 11.42 -2.17 10.73
CA GLY A 96 12.07 -3.10 11.66
C GLY A 96 13.22 -3.91 11.05
N ASP A 97 13.10 -4.32 9.79
CA ASP A 97 14.13 -5.09 9.07
C ASP A 97 14.60 -4.44 7.76
N SER A 98 14.21 -3.17 7.55
CA SER A 98 14.62 -2.35 6.40
C SER A 98 14.33 -3.00 5.06
N ARG A 99 13.09 -3.48 4.89
CA ARG A 99 12.62 -4.12 3.67
C ARG A 99 11.64 -3.27 2.89
N CYS A 100 11.75 -3.38 1.58
CA CYS A 100 10.97 -2.64 0.59
C CYS A 100 10.25 -3.58 -0.37
N TRP A 101 9.01 -3.26 -0.71
CA TRP A 101 8.24 -3.91 -1.77
C TRP A 101 7.59 -2.86 -2.68
N ILE A 102 7.76 -3.03 -4.00
CA ILE A 102 7.13 -2.17 -5.00
C ILE A 102 5.80 -2.80 -5.42
N ALA A 103 4.74 -2.02 -5.41
CA ALA A 103 3.39 -2.45 -5.77
C ALA A 103 2.96 -1.86 -7.10
N TYR A 104 2.48 -2.72 -8.00
CA TYR A 104 1.88 -2.33 -9.29
C TYR A 104 0.35 -2.35 -9.24
N ASP A 105 -0.21 -3.00 -8.23
CA ASP A 105 -1.59 -2.98 -7.83
C ASP A 105 -1.65 -2.97 -6.30
N LEU A 106 -2.68 -2.35 -5.72
CA LEU A 106 -2.78 -2.16 -4.28
C LEU A 106 -3.70 -3.19 -3.62
N LYS A 107 -4.81 -3.52 -4.29
CA LYS A 107 -5.76 -4.57 -3.89
C LYS A 107 -6.15 -4.46 -2.42
N THR A 108 -6.49 -5.57 -1.78
CA THR A 108 -6.81 -5.58 -0.35
C THR A 108 -5.55 -5.39 0.47
N LEU A 109 -5.60 -4.43 1.39
CA LEU A 109 -4.61 -4.27 2.44
C LEU A 109 -5.09 -5.01 3.69
N THR A 110 -4.17 -5.67 4.40
CA THR A 110 -4.45 -6.27 5.70
C THR A 110 -4.02 -5.33 6.81
N ARG A 111 -4.89 -5.05 7.78
CA ARG A 111 -4.49 -4.40 9.02
C ARG A 111 -3.59 -5.33 9.83
N VAL A 112 -2.46 -4.80 10.27
CA VAL A 112 -1.51 -5.49 11.15
C VAL A 112 -1.25 -4.64 12.39
N GLY A 113 -1.06 -5.30 13.54
CA GLY A 113 -0.81 -4.61 14.82
C GLY A 113 0.56 -3.94 14.92
N ASN A 114 1.41 -4.06 13.90
CA ASN A 114 2.75 -3.49 13.88
C ASN A 114 2.78 -2.17 13.11
N SER A 115 2.84 -1.05 13.83
CA SER A 115 2.89 0.30 13.22
C SER A 115 4.15 0.57 12.38
N THR A 116 5.18 -0.28 12.49
CA THR A 116 6.39 -0.19 11.65
C THR A 116 6.18 -0.72 10.23
N HIS A 117 5.03 -1.33 9.95
CA HIS A 117 4.62 -1.76 8.62
C HIS A 117 3.93 -0.58 7.94
N LEU A 118 4.63 0.04 7.01
CA LEU A 118 4.21 1.28 6.36
C LEU A 118 3.85 1.01 4.91
N ALA A 119 2.77 1.62 4.44
CA ALA A 119 2.46 1.71 3.02
C ALA A 119 2.48 3.17 2.58
N TYR A 120 3.07 3.41 1.41
CA TYR A 120 3.18 4.71 0.79
C TYR A 120 2.50 4.64 -0.56
N ILE A 121 1.34 5.28 -0.65
CA ILE A 121 0.42 5.13 -1.78
C ILE A 121 0.55 6.35 -2.68
N LYS A 122 0.80 6.10 -3.96
CA LYS A 122 0.95 7.17 -4.94
C LYS A 122 -0.38 7.89 -5.13
N THR A 123 -0.36 9.22 -5.13
CA THR A 123 -1.54 10.05 -5.32
C THR A 123 -1.22 11.27 -6.19
N PRO A 124 -2.14 11.75 -7.04
CA PRO A 124 -1.96 13.01 -7.75
C PRO A 124 -1.84 14.19 -6.78
N ASN A 125 -1.05 15.21 -7.15
CA ASN A 125 -0.91 16.44 -6.37
C ASN A 125 -2.15 17.36 -6.45
N LYS A 126 -2.96 17.23 -7.50
CA LYS A 126 -4.23 17.95 -7.72
C LYS A 126 -5.36 16.96 -7.96
#